data_AF-A0A5Q4E0H4-F1
#
_entry.id   AF-A0A5Q4E0H4-F1
#
_cell.length_a   1.000
_cell.length_b   1.000
_cell.length_c   1.000
_cell.angle_alpha   90.00
_cell.angle_beta   90.00
_cell.angle_gamma   90.00
#
_symmetry.space_group_name_H-M   'P 1'
#
loop_
_entity.id
_entity.type
_entity.pdbx_description
1 polymer ?
#
loop_
_entity_poly.entity_id
_entity_poly.type
_entity_poly.pdbx_seq_one_letter_code
_entity_poly.pdbx_strand_id
1 'polypeptide(L)'
;MIVIGCKLCGHLKSKYKHMKNRGLLLVLIIASLFINSCVSQKKTTLNAPKDIRDTFVYIHEGIAILNSDTIAVNSFWMSKYELTNGEYLDFLEDLKSRGLDTEYSKALPDTAQWKKQSSYGKSLTDNYLRHPAYKNYPVVNISHESAKLFCEWLTEKYNNNSENENRYIFRLPTHYEWLNAAQAGKNRPYSWNSIYLREINGAFRTNFKHIPNEILTIDKETQRPAIAKYTQGNIAFFKTDEKGEMGTNITITAPVDSYNAGISGTYNMNGNVAEMIDEKGLAVGGSWNCLGFDVQNTSVLEYEKPSPFIGFRIIMTVETCMINL
;
A
#
# COMPACT_ATOMS: atom_id res chain seq x y z
N MET A 1 -83.26 2.12 -3.73
CA MET A 1 -83.57 1.53 -5.04
C MET A 1 -82.43 0.58 -5.38
N ILE A 2 -82.79 -0.68 -5.64
CA ILE A 2 -82.01 -1.74 -6.32
C ILE A 2 -80.83 -2.35 -5.55
N VAL A 3 -81.18 -3.50 -4.98
CA VAL A 3 -80.36 -4.67 -4.67
C VAL A 3 -79.83 -5.28 -5.96
N ILE A 4 -78.55 -5.65 -6.02
CA ILE A 4 -78.10 -6.85 -6.75
C ILE A 4 -77.00 -7.51 -5.91
N GLY A 5 -77.30 -8.69 -5.38
CA GLY A 5 -76.31 -9.58 -4.79
C GLY A 5 -75.73 -10.54 -5.83
N CYS A 6 -74.55 -11.09 -5.56
CA CYS A 6 -74.17 -12.39 -6.11
C CYS A 6 -73.31 -13.14 -5.09
N LYS A 7 -73.88 -14.22 -4.55
CA LYS A 7 -73.20 -15.30 -3.83
C LYS A 7 -72.70 -16.30 -4.88
N LEU A 8 -71.46 -16.76 -4.79
CA LEU A 8 -71.12 -18.16 -5.07
C LEU A 8 -69.77 -18.56 -4.43
N CYS A 9 -69.88 -19.64 -3.64
CA CYS A 9 -68.91 -20.63 -3.14
C CYS A 9 -67.40 -20.34 -3.24
N GLY A 10 -66.57 -20.59 -2.21
CA GLY A 10 -66.71 -21.61 -1.17
C GLY A 10 -65.96 -22.90 -1.51
N HIS A 11 -64.67 -22.84 -1.88
CA HIS A 11 -63.70 -23.94 -1.73
C HIS A 11 -62.31 -23.41 -2.11
N LEU A 12 -61.33 -23.47 -1.19
CA LEU A 12 -59.86 -23.49 -1.44
C LEU A 12 -58.99 -23.14 -0.20
N LYS A 13 -59.57 -22.91 0.99
CA LYS A 13 -58.78 -22.74 2.23
C LYS A 13 -58.53 -24.08 2.95
N SER A 14 -57.72 -24.98 2.35
CA SER A 14 -57.23 -26.16 3.09
C SER A 14 -55.85 -26.71 2.67
N LYS A 15 -55.12 -26.09 1.74
CA LYS A 15 -53.74 -26.54 1.38
C LYS A 15 -52.60 -25.61 1.81
N TYR A 16 -52.90 -24.48 2.47
CA TYR A 16 -51.89 -23.47 2.82
C TYR A 16 -51.43 -23.47 4.29
N LYS A 17 -51.76 -24.49 5.09
CA LYS A 17 -51.36 -24.54 6.52
C LYS A 17 -50.28 -25.59 6.84
N HIS A 18 -49.89 -26.45 5.89
CA HIS A 18 -48.86 -27.48 6.12
C HIS A 18 -47.49 -27.21 5.48
N MET A 19 -47.32 -26.12 4.71
CA MET A 19 -46.03 -25.75 4.11
C MET A 19 -45.26 -24.66 4.86
N LYS A 20 -45.76 -24.16 6.00
CA LYS A 20 -45.15 -23.03 6.71
C LYS A 20 -44.10 -23.40 7.75
N ASN A 21 -44.03 -24.66 8.19
CA ASN A 21 -43.06 -25.10 9.21
C ASN A 21 -41.83 -25.84 8.65
N ARG A 22 -41.85 -26.29 7.38
CA ARG A 22 -40.68 -26.97 6.77
C ARG A 22 -39.69 -26.01 6.09
N GLY A 23 -40.17 -24.88 5.57
CA GLY A 23 -39.31 -23.84 4.98
C GLY A 23 -38.57 -22.99 6.03
N LEU A 24 -39.20 -22.74 7.19
CA LEU A 24 -38.61 -21.91 8.25
C LEU A 24 -37.44 -22.61 8.96
N LEU A 25 -37.52 -23.94 9.13
CA LEU A 25 -36.45 -24.74 9.72
C LEU A 25 -35.24 -24.85 8.77
N LEU A 26 -35.47 -24.96 7.46
CA LEU A 26 -34.39 -25.00 6.46
C LEU A 26 -33.64 -23.65 6.37
N VAL A 27 -34.36 -22.53 6.44
CA VAL A 27 -33.77 -21.18 6.43
C VAL A 27 -32.95 -20.92 7.70
N LEU A 28 -33.41 -21.40 8.87
CA LEU A 28 -32.67 -21.29 10.13
C LEU A 28 -31.42 -22.19 10.14
N ILE A 29 -31.48 -23.39 9.55
CA ILE A 29 -30.32 -24.29 9.44
C ILE A 29 -29.28 -23.71 8.46
N ILE A 30 -29.72 -23.17 7.32
CA ILE A 30 -28.83 -22.48 6.37
C ILE A 30 -28.20 -21.24 7.01
N ALA A 31 -28.97 -20.43 7.73
CA ALA A 31 -28.44 -19.28 8.48
C ALA A 31 -27.41 -19.71 9.55
N SER A 32 -27.64 -20.82 10.27
CA SER A 32 -26.69 -21.35 11.25
C SER A 32 -25.40 -21.90 10.62
N LEU A 33 -25.46 -22.45 9.40
CA LEU A 33 -24.29 -22.89 8.63
C LEU A 33 -23.47 -21.69 8.10
N PHE A 34 -24.12 -20.59 7.71
CA PHE A 34 -23.45 -19.35 7.31
C PHE A 34 -22.84 -18.58 8.50
N ILE A 35 -23.45 -18.65 9.69
CA ILE A 35 -22.87 -18.02 10.89
C ILE A 35 -21.57 -18.74 11.30
N ASN A 36 -21.52 -20.07 11.21
CA ASN A 36 -20.31 -20.84 11.53
C ASN A 36 -19.17 -20.64 10.51
N SER A 37 -19.46 -20.49 9.21
CA SER A 37 -18.40 -20.22 8.23
C SER A 37 -17.80 -18.82 8.39
N CYS A 38 -18.62 -17.83 8.76
CA CYS A 38 -18.19 -16.45 8.99
C CYS A 38 -17.39 -16.30 10.31
N VAL A 39 -17.76 -17.04 11.36
CA VAL A 39 -16.98 -17.11 12.61
C VAL A 39 -15.64 -17.84 12.41
N SER A 40 -15.61 -18.87 11.56
CA SER A 40 -14.39 -19.58 11.19
C SER A 40 -13.40 -18.65 10.47
N GLN A 41 -13.84 -17.92 9.43
CA GLN A 41 -12.99 -16.91 8.74
C GLN A 41 -12.45 -15.81 9.66
N LYS A 42 -13.19 -15.41 10.71
CA LYS A 42 -12.73 -14.42 11.71
C LYS A 42 -11.57 -14.92 12.57
N LYS A 43 -11.44 -16.22 12.81
CA LYS A 43 -10.35 -16.81 13.61
C LYS A 43 -9.07 -17.03 12.81
N THR A 44 -9.18 -17.18 11.49
CA THR A 44 -8.06 -17.61 10.64
C THR A 44 -7.12 -16.47 10.26
N THR A 45 -7.62 -15.25 10.03
CA THR A 45 -6.76 -14.09 9.70
C THR A 45 -6.01 -13.50 10.88
N LEU A 46 -6.36 -13.85 12.12
CA LEU A 46 -5.73 -13.32 13.34
C LEU A 46 -4.41 -14.01 13.72
N ASN A 47 -4.19 -15.25 13.27
CA ASN A 47 -3.06 -16.06 13.73
C ASN A 47 -1.79 -15.75 12.93
N ALA A 48 -1.25 -14.55 13.11
CA ALA A 48 0.06 -14.17 12.57
C ALA A 48 1.22 -14.64 13.47
N PRO A 49 2.37 -15.01 12.89
CA PRO A 49 3.62 -15.21 13.62
C PRO A 49 3.98 -14.03 14.54
N LYS A 50 4.77 -14.26 15.59
CA LYS A 50 5.10 -13.21 16.60
C LYS A 50 5.84 -12.02 15.97
N ASP A 51 6.85 -12.30 15.18
CA ASP A 51 7.64 -11.32 14.42
C ASP A 51 6.79 -10.50 13.43
N ILE A 52 5.80 -11.13 12.79
CA ILE A 52 4.81 -10.41 11.99
C ILE A 52 3.99 -9.44 12.85
N ARG A 53 3.53 -9.85 14.04
CA ARG A 53 2.78 -8.95 14.94
C ARG A 53 3.61 -7.75 15.43
N ASP A 54 4.93 -7.89 15.43
CA ASP A 54 5.84 -6.81 15.83
C ASP A 54 6.14 -5.82 14.67
N THR A 55 6.08 -6.28 13.42
CA THR A 55 6.48 -5.50 12.23
C THR A 55 5.34 -5.12 11.28
N PHE A 56 4.16 -5.72 11.44
CA PHE A 56 2.96 -5.46 10.65
C PHE A 56 1.86 -4.83 11.51
N VAL A 57 0.89 -4.21 10.85
CA VAL A 57 -0.39 -3.79 11.43
C VAL A 57 -1.50 -4.68 10.88
N TYR A 58 -2.46 -5.01 11.74
CA TYR A 58 -3.69 -5.66 11.30
C TYR A 58 -4.65 -4.61 10.75
N ILE A 59 -4.95 -4.70 9.46
CA ILE A 59 -5.94 -3.86 8.80
C ILE A 59 -7.26 -4.62 8.81
N HIS A 60 -8.24 -4.06 9.51
CA HIS A 60 -9.58 -4.62 9.58
C HIS A 60 -10.28 -4.57 8.23
N GLU A 61 -11.27 -5.46 8.07
CA GLU A 61 -12.21 -5.36 6.97
C GLU A 61 -12.85 -3.98 6.91
N GLY A 62 -13.03 -3.46 5.71
CA GLY A 62 -13.39 -2.06 5.53
C GLY A 62 -13.79 -1.75 4.10
N ILE A 63 -13.69 -0.46 3.76
CA ILE A 63 -14.00 0.06 2.44
C ILE A 63 -12.84 0.91 1.93
N ALA A 64 -12.53 0.74 0.65
CA ALA A 64 -11.65 1.62 -0.11
C ALA A 64 -12.50 2.53 -1.00
N ILE A 65 -12.24 3.83 -0.98
CA ILE A 65 -13.00 4.83 -1.74
C ILE A 65 -12.09 5.48 -2.78
N LEU A 66 -12.30 5.18 -4.06
CA LEU A 66 -11.52 5.71 -5.19
C LEU A 66 -12.48 6.27 -6.24
N ASN A 67 -12.36 7.56 -6.58
CA ASN A 67 -13.15 8.20 -7.66
C ASN A 67 -14.68 7.96 -7.60
N SER A 68 -15.26 7.84 -6.39
CA SER A 68 -16.67 7.51 -6.10
C SER A 68 -17.01 6.02 -6.07
N ASP A 69 -16.11 5.14 -6.51
CA ASP A 69 -16.24 3.71 -6.29
C ASP A 69 -15.95 3.39 -4.83
N THR A 70 -16.81 2.54 -4.24
CA THR A 70 -16.65 2.02 -2.89
C THR A 70 -16.51 0.51 -2.96
N ILE A 71 -15.32 0.01 -2.68
CA ILE A 71 -15.01 -1.41 -2.76
C ILE A 71 -14.82 -1.96 -1.35
N ALA A 72 -15.51 -3.06 -1.04
CA ALA A 72 -15.32 -3.79 0.21
C ALA A 72 -13.96 -4.52 0.18
N VAL A 73 -13.22 -4.42 1.29
CA VAL A 73 -11.89 -5.00 1.44
C VAL A 73 -11.89 -5.90 2.67
N ASN A 74 -11.39 -7.13 2.52
CA ASN A 74 -11.24 -8.08 3.63
C ASN A 74 -10.11 -7.65 4.58
N SER A 75 -10.04 -8.25 5.76
CA SER A 75 -8.94 -8.02 6.69
C SER A 75 -7.63 -8.63 6.19
N PHE A 76 -6.50 -7.98 6.45
CA PHE A 76 -5.15 -8.48 6.14
C PHE A 76 -4.12 -7.86 7.10
N TRP A 77 -2.91 -8.41 7.12
CA TRP A 77 -1.77 -7.77 7.78
C TRP A 77 -0.97 -6.96 6.76
N MET A 78 -0.53 -5.76 7.10
CA MET A 78 0.30 -4.91 6.24
C MET A 78 1.57 -4.49 6.96
N SER A 79 2.72 -4.50 6.30
CA SER A 79 3.96 -4.03 6.91
C SER A 79 3.82 -2.57 7.36
N LYS A 80 4.30 -2.27 8.57
CA LYS A 80 4.27 -0.89 9.13
C LYS A 80 4.97 0.10 8.20
N TYR A 81 6.02 -0.37 7.56
CA TYR A 81 6.98 0.41 6.80
C TYR A 81 7.03 -0.04 5.34
N GLU A 82 7.61 0.79 4.48
CA GLU A 82 8.13 0.32 3.19
C GLU A 82 9.21 -0.74 3.43
N LEU A 83 9.38 -1.67 2.48
CA LEU A 83 10.43 -2.69 2.60
C LEU A 83 11.80 -2.02 2.60
N THR A 84 12.65 -2.38 3.56
CA THR A 84 13.96 -1.75 3.74
C THR A 84 15.04 -2.37 2.87
N ASN A 85 16.12 -1.62 2.64
CA ASN A 85 17.34 -2.15 2.03
C ASN A 85 17.90 -3.35 2.82
N GLY A 86 17.83 -3.31 4.15
CA GLY A 86 18.28 -4.40 5.02
C GLY A 86 17.51 -5.70 4.77
N GLU A 87 16.19 -5.65 4.79
CA GLU A 87 15.34 -6.83 4.51
C GLU A 87 15.56 -7.36 3.08
N TYR A 88 15.75 -6.45 2.12
CA TYR A 88 16.01 -6.85 0.73
C TYR A 88 17.39 -7.49 0.55
N LEU A 89 18.41 -7.04 1.30
CA LEU A 89 19.73 -7.67 1.30
C LEU A 89 19.68 -9.08 1.87
N ASP A 90 18.93 -9.32 2.96
CA ASP A 90 18.76 -10.66 3.52
C ASP A 90 18.18 -11.63 2.48
N PHE A 91 17.23 -11.17 1.66
CA PHE A 91 16.69 -11.91 0.52
C PHE A 91 17.75 -12.20 -0.55
N LEU A 92 18.52 -11.19 -0.96
CA LEU A 92 19.58 -11.38 -1.97
C LEU A 92 20.68 -12.34 -1.47
N GLU A 93 21.02 -12.27 -0.20
CA GLU A 93 21.99 -13.16 0.44
C GLU A 93 21.49 -14.61 0.47
N ASP A 94 20.22 -14.83 0.81
CA ASP A 94 19.61 -16.17 0.80
C ASP A 94 19.63 -16.79 -0.62
N LEU A 95 19.17 -16.04 -1.64
CA LEU A 95 19.19 -16.50 -3.03
C LEU A 95 20.60 -16.92 -3.46
N LYS A 96 21.59 -16.09 -3.14
CA LYS A 96 22.99 -16.37 -3.45
C LYS A 96 23.52 -17.59 -2.71
N SER A 97 23.17 -17.76 -1.44
CA SER A 97 23.59 -18.91 -0.62
C SER A 97 23.01 -20.24 -1.11
N ARG A 98 21.81 -20.20 -1.70
CA ARG A 98 21.11 -21.35 -2.29
C ARG A 98 21.56 -21.66 -3.72
N GLY A 99 22.44 -20.85 -4.31
CA GLY A 99 22.88 -20.99 -5.70
C GLY A 99 21.81 -20.65 -6.74
N LEU A 100 20.82 -19.81 -6.38
CA LEU A 100 19.74 -19.37 -7.25
C LEU A 100 20.18 -18.15 -8.09
N ASP A 101 21.20 -18.35 -8.94
CA ASP A 101 21.87 -17.27 -9.68
C ASP A 101 20.94 -16.52 -10.65
N THR A 102 19.94 -17.21 -11.21
CA THR A 102 18.97 -16.62 -12.15
C THR A 102 18.02 -15.65 -11.42
N GLU A 103 17.48 -16.10 -10.29
CA GLU A 103 16.62 -15.35 -9.38
C GLU A 103 17.39 -14.16 -8.80
N TYR A 104 18.63 -14.40 -8.33
CA TYR A 104 19.50 -13.36 -7.81
C TYR A 104 19.75 -12.27 -8.84
N SER A 105 20.06 -12.63 -10.08
CA SER A 105 20.30 -11.66 -11.16
C SER A 105 19.05 -10.84 -11.48
N LYS A 106 17.86 -11.45 -11.46
CA LYS A 106 16.58 -10.75 -11.64
C LYS A 106 16.21 -9.85 -10.46
N ALA A 107 16.70 -10.17 -9.26
CA ALA A 107 16.45 -9.42 -8.05
C ALA A 107 17.39 -8.22 -7.85
N LEU A 108 18.47 -8.10 -8.62
CA LEU A 108 19.41 -6.99 -8.44
C LEU A 108 18.77 -5.64 -8.83
N PRO A 109 18.87 -4.61 -7.97
CA PRO A 109 18.40 -3.27 -8.33
C PRO A 109 19.19 -2.64 -9.48
N ASP A 110 18.51 -1.90 -10.35
CA ASP A 110 19.10 -1.05 -11.38
C ASP A 110 19.64 0.26 -10.76
N THR A 111 20.77 0.14 -10.07
CA THR A 111 21.43 1.26 -9.37
C THR A 111 21.87 2.41 -10.29
N ALA A 112 21.92 2.21 -11.61
CA ALA A 112 22.27 3.25 -12.56
C ALA A 112 21.22 4.37 -12.61
N GLN A 113 20.00 4.12 -12.16
CA GLN A 113 18.92 5.11 -12.12
C GLN A 113 19.19 6.24 -11.13
N TRP A 114 20.06 6.04 -10.13
CA TRP A 114 20.51 7.12 -9.24
C TRP A 114 21.33 8.20 -9.95
N LYS A 115 22.08 7.84 -11.00
CA LYS A 115 22.96 8.77 -11.74
C LYS A 115 22.21 9.92 -12.41
N LYS A 116 20.90 9.78 -12.62
CA LYS A 116 20.08 10.73 -13.38
C LYS A 116 19.30 11.73 -12.50
N GLN A 117 19.39 11.60 -11.18
CA GLN A 117 18.42 12.23 -10.27
C GLN A 117 19.04 13.12 -9.18
N SER A 118 20.34 13.07 -8.95
CA SER A 118 20.96 13.92 -7.94
C SER A 118 22.46 14.07 -8.16
N SER A 119 23.02 15.18 -7.67
CA SER A 119 24.46 15.43 -7.61
C SER A 119 25.23 14.40 -6.77
N TYR A 120 24.51 13.58 -6.00
CA TYR A 120 25.03 12.45 -5.24
C TYR A 120 24.86 11.12 -5.98
N GLY A 121 24.45 11.13 -7.25
CA GLY A 121 24.06 9.95 -8.02
C GLY A 121 25.11 8.86 -8.02
N LYS A 122 26.41 9.21 -8.14
CA LYS A 122 27.49 8.23 -8.01
C LYS A 122 27.55 7.59 -6.62
N SER A 123 27.50 8.40 -5.57
CA SER A 123 27.55 7.90 -4.19
C SER A 123 26.36 6.98 -3.89
N LEU A 124 25.17 7.34 -4.37
CA LEU A 124 23.96 6.54 -4.18
C LEU A 124 23.96 5.25 -5.01
N THR A 125 24.45 5.30 -6.25
CA THR A 125 24.68 4.08 -7.06
C THR A 125 25.56 3.08 -6.31
N ASP A 126 26.65 3.53 -5.72
CA ASP A 126 27.64 2.65 -5.09
C ASP A 126 27.17 2.15 -3.71
N ASN A 127 26.44 2.98 -2.95
CA ASN A 127 26.23 2.76 -1.51
C ASN A 127 24.79 2.54 -1.07
N TYR A 128 23.77 2.98 -1.82
CA TYR A 128 22.39 3.06 -1.29
C TYR A 128 21.86 1.71 -0.79
N LEU A 129 22.03 0.63 -1.55
CA LEU A 129 21.55 -0.69 -1.12
C LEU A 129 22.40 -1.28 0.01
N ARG A 130 23.72 -1.10 -0.03
CA ARG A 130 24.68 -1.93 0.73
C ARG A 130 25.31 -1.27 1.94
N HIS A 131 25.35 0.06 1.98
CA HIS A 131 26.04 0.74 3.06
C HIS A 131 25.16 0.72 4.33
N PRO A 132 25.70 0.40 5.52
CA PRO A 132 24.92 0.26 6.75
C PRO A 132 24.06 1.48 7.12
N ALA A 133 24.51 2.69 6.76
CA ALA A 133 23.75 3.93 6.99
C ALA A 133 22.39 3.96 6.26
N TYR A 134 22.24 3.21 5.17
CA TYR A 134 21.00 3.12 4.39
C TYR A 134 20.19 1.85 4.71
N LYS A 135 20.59 1.06 5.72
CA LYS A 135 19.92 -0.21 6.06
C LYS A 135 18.42 -0.04 6.27
N ASN A 136 18.00 1.01 6.96
CA ASN A 136 16.59 1.29 7.29
C ASN A 136 15.91 2.25 6.30
N TYR A 137 16.47 2.45 5.11
CA TYR A 137 15.86 3.23 4.04
C TYR A 137 15.07 2.30 3.12
N PRO A 138 14.02 2.80 2.43
CA PRO A 138 13.23 1.97 1.54
C PRO A 138 14.10 1.44 0.39
N VAL A 139 13.93 0.17 0.04
CA VAL A 139 14.52 -0.39 -1.18
C VAL A 139 13.87 0.25 -2.40
N VAL A 140 14.69 0.67 -3.36
CA VAL A 140 14.26 1.30 -4.61
C VAL A 140 15.09 0.77 -5.78
N ASN A 141 14.76 1.21 -7.00
CA ASN A 141 15.40 0.74 -8.23
C ASN A 141 15.26 -0.77 -8.47
N ILE A 142 14.21 -1.39 -7.96
CA ILE A 142 13.87 -2.79 -8.28
C ILE A 142 12.72 -2.84 -9.28
N SER A 143 12.54 -3.98 -9.97
CA SER A 143 11.37 -4.17 -10.82
C SER A 143 10.19 -4.73 -10.04
N HIS A 144 9.01 -4.69 -10.66
CA HIS A 144 7.81 -5.33 -10.11
C HIS A 144 8.01 -6.83 -9.91
N GLU A 145 8.67 -7.48 -10.86
CA GLU A 145 9.02 -8.90 -10.79
C GLU A 145 9.96 -9.21 -9.62
N SER A 146 10.95 -8.35 -9.36
CA SER A 146 11.84 -8.51 -8.22
C SER A 146 11.09 -8.37 -6.88
N ALA A 147 10.09 -7.49 -6.80
CA ALA A 147 9.23 -7.35 -5.62
C ALA A 147 8.31 -8.56 -5.43
N LYS A 148 7.75 -9.12 -6.52
CA LYS A 148 6.98 -10.37 -6.46
C LYS A 148 7.84 -11.56 -6.03
N LEU A 149 9.06 -11.66 -6.57
CA LEU A 149 10.00 -12.71 -6.19
C LEU A 149 10.38 -12.63 -4.69
N PHE A 150 10.52 -11.42 -4.14
CA PHE A 150 10.69 -11.22 -2.69
C PHE A 150 9.47 -11.74 -1.91
N CYS A 151 8.25 -11.46 -2.37
CA CYS A 151 7.02 -11.95 -1.73
C CYS A 151 6.91 -13.48 -1.77
N GLU A 152 7.29 -14.10 -2.89
CA GLU A 152 7.34 -15.55 -3.06
C GLU A 152 8.38 -16.19 -2.13
N TRP A 153 9.58 -15.60 -2.05
CA TRP A 153 10.63 -16.02 -1.12
C TRP A 153 10.17 -15.94 0.35
N LEU A 154 9.52 -14.84 0.73
CA LEU A 154 9.03 -14.66 2.10
C LEU A 154 7.92 -15.68 2.41
N THR A 155 7.04 -15.93 1.45
CA THR A 155 6.02 -16.99 1.51
C THR A 155 6.67 -18.36 1.72
N GLU A 156 7.68 -18.73 0.94
CA GLU A 156 8.42 -19.99 1.13
C GLU A 156 9.02 -20.06 2.53
N LYS A 157 9.74 -19.02 2.96
CA LYS A 157 10.46 -18.97 4.23
C LYS A 157 9.54 -19.16 5.45
N TYR A 158 8.36 -18.55 5.44
CA TYR A 158 7.42 -18.66 6.56
C TYR A 158 6.64 -19.98 6.57
N ASN A 159 6.39 -20.58 5.40
CA ASN A 159 5.65 -21.85 5.34
C ASN A 159 6.56 -23.08 5.51
N ASN A 160 7.84 -23.01 5.14
CA ASN A 160 8.80 -24.09 5.40
C ASN A 160 9.08 -24.29 6.90
N ASN A 161 8.82 -23.27 7.72
CA ASN A 161 9.05 -23.27 9.16
C ASN A 161 7.75 -23.32 9.99
N SER A 162 6.58 -23.47 9.36
CA SER A 162 5.30 -23.48 10.06
C SER A 162 4.90 -24.91 10.41
N GLU A 163 4.89 -25.26 11.70
CA GLU A 163 4.27 -26.49 12.21
C GLU A 163 2.73 -26.39 12.28
N ASN A 164 2.16 -25.26 11.85
CA ASN A 164 0.76 -24.92 12.04
C ASN A 164 -0.06 -25.18 10.76
N GLU A 165 -1.36 -25.47 10.91
CA GLU A 165 -2.35 -25.64 9.82
C GLU A 165 -2.59 -24.38 8.97
N ASN A 166 -1.90 -23.28 9.29
CA ASN A 166 -2.00 -22.01 8.60
C ASN A 166 -0.98 -21.93 7.48
N ARG A 167 -1.45 -21.52 6.31
CA ARG A 167 -0.65 -21.12 5.17
C ARG A 167 -0.59 -19.60 5.10
N TYR A 168 0.61 -19.05 5.18
CA TYR A 168 0.85 -17.61 5.08
C TYR A 168 1.12 -17.24 3.63
N ILE A 169 0.48 -16.19 3.12
CA ILE A 169 0.72 -15.69 1.76
C ILE A 169 1.17 -14.24 1.85
N PHE A 170 2.39 -13.98 1.39
CA PHE A 170 2.93 -12.63 1.25
C PHE A 170 2.80 -12.19 -0.20
N ARG A 171 2.36 -10.95 -0.41
CA ARG A 171 2.18 -10.36 -1.75
C ARG A 171 2.18 -8.84 -1.68
N LEU A 172 2.26 -8.22 -2.86
CA LEU A 172 1.94 -6.81 -3.01
C LEU A 172 0.46 -6.56 -2.70
N PRO A 173 0.11 -5.40 -2.12
CA PRO A 173 -1.27 -5.02 -1.93
C PRO A 173 -1.94 -4.76 -3.29
N THR A 174 -3.23 -5.07 -3.40
CA THR A 174 -4.07 -4.46 -4.42
C THR A 174 -4.20 -2.96 -4.15
N HIS A 175 -4.59 -2.18 -5.16
CA HIS A 175 -4.84 -0.74 -4.97
C HIS A 175 -5.86 -0.49 -3.84
N TYR A 176 -6.94 -1.27 -3.79
CA TYR A 176 -7.98 -1.11 -2.77
C TYR A 176 -7.51 -1.52 -1.37
N GLU A 177 -6.66 -2.54 -1.23
CA GLU A 177 -6.07 -2.88 0.09
C GLU A 177 -5.17 -1.77 0.60
N TRP A 178 -4.29 -1.26 -0.27
CA TRP A 178 -3.43 -0.12 0.06
C TRP A 178 -4.27 1.09 0.48
N LEU A 179 -5.32 1.38 -0.29
CA LEU A 179 -6.20 2.51 -0.04
C LEU A 179 -7.01 2.34 1.24
N ASN A 180 -7.55 1.16 1.53
CA ASN A 180 -8.25 0.87 2.79
C ASN A 180 -7.33 1.13 4.00
N ALA A 181 -6.06 0.73 3.91
CA ALA A 181 -5.08 1.00 4.95
C ALA A 181 -4.77 2.50 5.10
N ALA A 182 -4.57 3.22 3.99
CA ALA A 182 -4.29 4.67 4.03
C ALA A 182 -5.51 5.48 4.51
N GLN A 183 -6.70 5.12 4.06
CA GLN A 183 -7.95 5.82 4.34
C GLN A 183 -8.59 5.41 5.66
N ALA A 184 -8.19 4.30 6.28
CA ALA A 184 -8.78 3.68 7.47
C ALA A 184 -10.31 3.94 7.59
N GLY A 185 -11.05 3.55 6.55
CA GLY A 185 -12.52 3.63 6.47
C GLY A 185 -13.12 5.02 6.21
N LYS A 186 -12.34 6.04 5.83
CA LYS A 186 -12.86 7.39 5.49
C LYS A 186 -12.21 7.92 4.21
N ASN A 187 -12.96 8.61 3.35
CA ASN A 187 -12.40 9.29 2.18
C ASN A 187 -11.58 10.52 2.58
N ARG A 188 -10.33 10.30 3.00
CA ARG A 188 -9.38 11.32 3.42
C ARG A 188 -8.24 11.44 2.41
N PRO A 189 -7.72 12.66 2.15
CA PRO A 189 -6.67 12.87 1.16
C PRO A 189 -5.32 12.30 1.58
N TYR A 190 -5.05 12.20 2.88
CA TYR A 190 -3.81 11.66 3.43
C TYR A 190 -4.08 10.63 4.52
N SER A 191 -3.07 9.86 4.91
CA SER A 191 -3.18 8.80 5.92
C SER A 191 -3.40 9.28 7.36
N TRP A 192 -3.42 10.60 7.58
CA TRP A 192 -3.70 11.26 8.85
C TRP A 192 -5.03 12.05 8.81
N ASN A 193 -5.49 12.52 9.98
CA ASN A 193 -6.74 13.27 10.12
C ASN A 193 -6.55 14.79 9.89
N SER A 194 -5.96 15.16 8.75
CA SER A 194 -5.81 16.57 8.34
C SER A 194 -5.59 16.67 6.84
N ILE A 195 -5.93 17.82 6.27
CA ILE A 195 -5.59 18.17 4.88
C ILE A 195 -4.19 18.80 4.74
N TYR A 196 -3.53 19.10 5.87
CA TYR A 196 -2.25 19.78 5.86
C TYR A 196 -1.09 18.78 5.83
N LEU A 197 -0.08 19.07 5.02
CA LEU A 197 1.21 18.34 4.98
C LEU A 197 2.16 18.71 6.12
N ARG A 198 1.73 19.62 7.01
CA ARG A 198 2.49 20.07 8.16
C ARG A 198 1.74 19.81 9.47
N GLU A 199 2.52 19.62 10.51
CA GLU A 199 2.09 19.66 11.91
C GLU A 199 1.86 21.11 12.36
N ILE A 200 1.20 21.27 13.52
CA ILE A 200 0.97 22.60 14.12
C ILE A 200 2.27 23.32 14.49
N ASN A 201 3.34 22.57 14.75
CA ASN A 201 4.68 23.10 15.01
C ASN A 201 5.47 23.42 13.72
N GLY A 202 4.86 23.28 12.54
CA GLY A 202 5.47 23.57 11.23
C GLY A 202 6.29 22.43 10.62
N ALA A 203 6.54 21.35 11.34
CA ALA A 203 7.25 20.17 10.81
C ALA A 203 6.44 19.50 9.69
N PHE A 204 7.12 18.95 8.68
CA PHE A 204 6.44 18.15 7.65
C PHE A 204 5.96 16.82 8.22
N ARG A 205 4.84 16.32 7.69
CA ARG A 205 4.27 14.99 8.02
C ARG A 205 4.80 13.86 7.14
N THR A 206 5.46 14.20 6.05
CA THR A 206 5.95 13.25 5.04
C THR A 206 7.14 13.84 4.28
N ASN A 207 7.88 12.97 3.61
CA ASN A 207 8.96 13.29 2.69
C ASN A 207 8.42 13.55 1.26
N PHE A 208 8.47 14.78 0.78
CA PHE A 208 7.98 15.18 -0.55
C PHE A 208 8.74 16.39 -1.09
N LYS A 209 8.60 16.69 -2.38
CA LYS A 209 9.21 17.86 -3.03
C LYS A 209 8.46 19.11 -2.61
N HIS A 210 9.06 19.91 -1.73
CA HIS A 210 8.52 21.21 -1.35
C HIS A 210 9.14 22.33 -2.18
N ILE A 211 8.27 23.11 -2.83
CA ILE A 211 8.60 24.29 -3.62
C ILE A 211 8.20 25.53 -2.80
N PRO A 212 9.17 26.29 -2.28
CA PRO A 212 8.91 27.52 -1.54
C PRO A 212 8.26 28.59 -2.41
N ASN A 213 7.42 29.44 -1.83
CA ASN A 213 6.70 30.47 -2.61
C ASN A 213 7.64 31.55 -3.15
N GLU A 214 8.79 31.75 -2.51
CA GLU A 214 9.82 32.72 -2.84
C GLU A 214 10.45 32.47 -4.22
N ILE A 215 10.34 31.24 -4.74
CA ILE A 215 10.90 30.81 -6.02
C ILE A 215 9.82 30.60 -7.09
N LEU A 216 8.56 30.92 -6.79
CA LEU A 216 7.47 30.87 -7.74
C LEU A 216 7.40 32.19 -8.53
N THR A 217 7.28 32.09 -9.85
CA THR A 217 7.03 33.18 -10.78
C THR A 217 5.77 32.89 -11.60
N ILE A 218 5.31 33.86 -12.38
CA ILE A 218 4.31 33.63 -13.43
C ILE A 218 5.03 33.43 -14.76
N ASP A 219 4.73 32.32 -15.42
CA ASP A 219 5.16 32.08 -16.79
C ASP A 219 4.42 33.05 -17.73
N LYS A 220 5.18 33.80 -18.53
CA LYS A 220 4.63 34.90 -19.33
C LYS A 220 3.73 34.43 -20.47
N GLU A 221 3.94 33.22 -20.99
CA GLU A 221 3.18 32.69 -22.12
C GLU A 221 1.89 32.03 -21.65
N THR A 222 1.98 31.17 -20.64
CA THR A 222 0.86 30.38 -20.13
C THR A 222 0.04 31.10 -19.06
N GLN A 223 0.58 32.19 -18.48
CA GLN A 223 0.01 32.90 -17.33
C GLN A 223 -0.24 31.99 -16.11
N ARG A 224 0.57 30.92 -15.97
CA ARG A 224 0.48 29.96 -14.87
C ARG A 224 1.67 30.11 -13.90
N PRO A 225 1.52 29.70 -12.63
CA PRO A 225 2.65 29.58 -11.72
C PRO A 225 3.73 28.65 -12.31
N ALA A 226 4.98 29.08 -12.25
CA ALA A 226 6.14 28.33 -12.68
C ALA A 226 7.29 28.52 -11.67
N ILE A 227 8.25 27.59 -11.66
CA ILE A 227 9.48 27.76 -10.89
C ILE A 227 10.37 28.76 -11.63
N ALA A 228 10.86 29.76 -10.91
CA ALA A 228 11.77 30.76 -11.45
C ALA A 228 13.05 30.09 -11.95
N LYS A 229 13.33 30.24 -13.26
CA LYS A 229 14.54 29.72 -13.89
C LYS A 229 15.68 30.69 -13.62
N TYR A 230 16.59 30.33 -12.72
CA TYR A 230 17.82 31.06 -12.50
C TYR A 230 18.97 30.36 -13.22
N THR A 231 19.66 31.09 -14.08
CA THR A 231 20.69 30.52 -14.97
C THR A 231 22.04 30.33 -14.30
N GLN A 232 22.24 30.69 -13.02
CA GLN A 232 23.52 30.44 -12.34
C GLN A 232 23.44 30.61 -10.81
N GLY A 233 23.90 29.59 -10.09
CA GLY A 233 24.28 29.68 -8.67
C GLY A 233 23.18 29.33 -7.66
N ASN A 234 23.61 28.73 -6.54
CA ASN A 234 22.78 28.57 -5.35
C ASN A 234 22.32 29.96 -4.88
N ILE A 235 21.01 30.21 -4.87
CA ILE A 235 20.48 31.33 -4.08
C ILE A 235 20.60 30.89 -2.63
N ALA A 236 21.08 31.76 -1.74
CA ALA A 236 21.56 31.42 -0.39
C ALA A 236 20.66 30.48 0.47
N PHE A 237 19.37 30.32 0.14
CA PHE A 237 18.41 29.45 0.82
C PHE A 237 17.84 28.29 -0.04
N PHE A 238 18.02 28.30 -1.36
CA PHE A 238 17.45 27.32 -2.28
C PHE A 238 18.53 26.73 -3.18
N LYS A 239 18.75 25.42 -3.09
CA LYS A 239 19.62 24.71 -4.03
C LYS A 239 18.80 24.31 -5.25
N THR A 240 19.42 24.37 -6.42
CA THR A 240 18.88 23.77 -7.63
C THR A 240 19.34 22.33 -7.74
N ASP A 241 18.50 21.44 -8.26
CA ASP A 241 18.93 20.12 -8.68
C ASP A 241 19.82 20.19 -9.95
N GLU A 242 20.26 19.04 -10.44
CA GLU A 242 21.14 18.94 -11.63
C GLU A 242 20.50 19.46 -12.92
N LYS A 243 19.16 19.53 -12.97
CA LYS A 243 18.39 20.06 -14.09
C LYS A 243 18.11 21.56 -13.93
N GLY A 244 18.62 22.17 -12.86
CA GLY A 244 18.40 23.58 -12.55
C GLY A 244 17.03 23.85 -11.90
N GLU A 245 16.29 22.81 -11.47
CA GLU A 245 15.00 22.99 -10.81
C GLU A 245 15.21 23.35 -9.33
N MET A 246 14.50 24.38 -8.87
CA MET A 246 14.69 24.98 -7.55
C MET A 246 13.69 24.40 -6.53
N GLY A 247 14.13 24.18 -5.29
CA GLY A 247 13.30 23.63 -4.20
C GLY A 247 14.02 23.60 -2.84
N THR A 248 13.39 23.06 -1.79
CA THR A 248 14.07 22.81 -0.50
C THR A 248 15.02 21.61 -0.58
N ASN A 249 16.08 21.58 0.24
CA ASN A 249 17.08 20.48 0.35
C ASN A 249 16.51 19.15 0.90
N ILE A 250 15.40 18.65 0.34
CA ILE A 250 14.93 17.29 0.57
C ILE A 250 15.57 16.45 -0.54
N THR A 251 16.73 15.87 -0.23
CA THR A 251 17.67 15.39 -1.26
C THR A 251 17.40 13.97 -1.76
N ILE A 252 16.77 13.11 -0.96
CA ILE A 252 16.49 11.69 -1.25
C ILE A 252 15.41 11.14 -0.30
N THR A 253 15.21 9.83 -0.30
CA THR A 253 14.43 9.06 0.68
C THR A 253 14.89 9.33 2.13
N ALA A 254 14.01 9.04 3.07
CA ALA A 254 14.24 9.07 4.51
C ALA A 254 14.16 7.63 5.07
N PRO A 255 14.70 7.37 6.28
CA PRO A 255 14.44 6.12 6.99
C PRO A 255 12.94 5.82 7.05
N VAL A 256 12.56 4.55 6.91
CA VAL A 256 11.15 4.14 6.77
C VAL A 256 10.30 4.41 8.02
N ASP A 257 10.93 4.60 9.18
CA ASP A 257 10.30 4.97 10.46
C ASP A 257 10.31 6.49 10.72
N SER A 258 10.66 7.29 9.71
CA SER A 258 10.57 8.75 9.78
C SER A 258 9.11 9.22 9.85
N TYR A 259 8.92 10.42 10.39
CA TYR A 259 7.61 11.06 10.57
C TYR A 259 6.68 10.29 11.52
N ASN A 260 5.41 10.68 11.56
CA ASN A 260 4.40 10.06 12.40
C ASN A 260 3.62 8.99 11.62
N ALA A 261 3.27 7.89 12.28
CA ALA A 261 2.36 6.91 11.72
C ALA A 261 1.01 7.55 11.35
N GLY A 262 0.41 7.05 10.27
CA GLY A 262 -0.98 7.30 9.91
C GLY A 262 -1.96 6.64 10.86
N ILE A 263 -3.26 6.86 10.63
CA ILE A 263 -4.34 6.39 11.51
C ILE A 263 -4.38 4.86 11.66
N SER A 264 -3.96 4.12 10.63
CA SER A 264 -3.87 2.66 10.65
C SER A 264 -2.60 2.11 11.30
N GLY A 265 -1.69 2.98 11.76
CA GLY A 265 -0.39 2.60 12.32
C GLY A 265 0.69 2.31 11.28
N THR A 266 0.42 2.56 9.99
CA THR A 266 1.43 2.51 8.92
C THR A 266 2.17 3.84 8.79
N TYR A 267 3.44 3.78 8.42
CA TYR A 267 4.30 4.93 8.16
C TYR A 267 4.44 5.16 6.67
N ASN A 268 4.68 6.41 6.28
CA ASN A 268 5.00 6.83 4.91
C ASN A 268 4.06 6.29 3.81
N MET A 269 2.77 6.08 4.11
CA MET A 269 1.77 5.80 3.06
C MET A 269 1.65 6.98 2.08
N ASN A 270 2.07 8.18 2.49
CA ASN A 270 2.12 9.35 1.63
C ASN A 270 3.59 9.77 1.57
N GLY A 271 4.14 9.99 0.38
CA GLY A 271 5.52 10.42 0.13
C GLY A 271 6.58 9.36 0.45
N ASN A 272 7.80 9.82 0.65
CA ASN A 272 9.02 9.01 0.72
C ASN A 272 9.28 8.21 -0.56
N VAL A 273 8.67 7.05 -0.77
CA VAL A 273 8.68 6.36 -2.07
C VAL A 273 7.26 6.01 -2.48
N ALA A 274 6.95 6.14 -3.77
CA ALA A 274 5.72 5.57 -4.30
C ALA A 274 5.82 4.04 -4.21
N GLU A 275 4.71 3.37 -3.96
CA GLU A 275 4.71 1.96 -3.64
C GLU A 275 4.05 1.13 -4.71
N MET A 276 4.76 0.13 -5.22
CA MET A 276 4.20 -0.81 -6.18
C MET A 276 3.00 -1.56 -5.58
N ILE A 277 1.94 -1.66 -6.37
CA ILE A 277 0.79 -2.51 -6.11
C ILE A 277 0.86 -3.77 -6.97
N ASP A 278 -0.04 -4.74 -6.74
CA ASP A 278 -0.07 -5.98 -7.50
C ASP A 278 -0.27 -5.76 -9.02
N GLU A 279 -0.93 -4.66 -9.39
CA GLU A 279 -1.02 -4.20 -10.78
C GLU A 279 0.32 -3.64 -11.26
N LYS A 280 0.96 -4.37 -12.19
CA LYS A 280 2.25 -4.00 -12.75
C LYS A 280 2.19 -2.64 -13.45
N GLY A 281 3.18 -1.81 -13.16
CA GLY A 281 3.35 -0.50 -13.80
C GLY A 281 2.62 0.64 -13.09
N LEU A 282 1.92 0.34 -11.98
CA LEU A 282 1.29 1.33 -11.11
C LEU A 282 1.92 1.33 -9.71
N ALA A 283 2.20 2.53 -9.21
CA ALA A 283 2.62 2.77 -7.84
C ALA A 283 1.75 3.86 -7.21
N VAL A 284 1.62 3.87 -5.88
CA VAL A 284 0.69 4.77 -5.16
C VAL A 284 1.38 5.51 -4.02
N GLY A 285 0.74 6.57 -3.50
CA GLY A 285 1.20 7.32 -2.31
C GLY A 285 2.20 8.45 -2.60
N GLY A 286 2.84 8.44 -3.77
CA GLY A 286 3.80 9.47 -4.21
C GLY A 286 5.17 9.36 -3.52
N SER A 287 6.14 10.18 -3.94
CA SER A 287 7.55 10.04 -3.53
C SER A 287 8.16 11.34 -2.99
N TRP A 288 9.40 11.24 -2.52
CA TRP A 288 10.24 12.38 -2.11
C TRP A 288 10.41 13.44 -3.21
N ASN A 289 10.17 13.08 -4.49
CA ASN A 289 10.24 14.01 -5.63
C ASN A 289 8.85 14.42 -6.19
N CYS A 290 7.77 14.07 -5.50
CA CYS A 290 6.40 14.47 -5.84
C CYS A 290 5.99 15.75 -5.09
N LEU A 291 5.16 16.60 -5.71
CA LEU A 291 4.61 17.76 -5.01
C LEU A 291 3.55 17.33 -3.98
N GLY A 292 3.19 18.24 -3.09
CA GLY A 292 2.24 17.96 -2.01
C GLY A 292 0.87 17.43 -2.46
N PHE A 293 0.41 17.82 -3.65
CA PHE A 293 -0.83 17.30 -4.24
C PHE A 293 -0.67 15.86 -4.73
N ASP A 294 0.53 15.50 -5.20
CA ASP A 294 0.86 14.22 -5.84
C ASP A 294 1.28 13.14 -4.83
N VAL A 295 1.20 13.41 -3.53
CA VAL A 295 1.42 12.44 -2.45
C VAL A 295 0.13 12.10 -1.69
N GLN A 296 -1.04 12.33 -2.30
CA GLN A 296 -2.32 11.98 -1.70
C GLN A 296 -2.61 10.48 -1.80
N ASN A 297 -3.54 9.99 -0.98
CA ASN A 297 -3.99 8.60 -0.98
C ASN A 297 -4.52 8.15 -2.35
N THR A 298 -5.05 9.07 -3.15
CA THR A 298 -5.57 8.81 -4.50
C THR A 298 -4.54 9.04 -5.60
N SER A 299 -3.31 9.43 -5.25
CA SER A 299 -2.25 9.65 -6.24
C SER A 299 -1.74 8.32 -6.76
N VAL A 300 -1.73 8.19 -8.09
CA VAL A 300 -1.21 7.04 -8.83
C VAL A 300 -0.08 7.53 -9.73
N LEU A 301 1.03 6.79 -9.70
CA LEU A 301 2.21 7.00 -10.51
C LEU A 301 2.36 5.81 -11.48
N GLU A 302 2.38 6.11 -12.77
CA GLU A 302 2.71 5.13 -13.81
C GLU A 302 4.23 4.99 -13.94
N TYR A 303 4.72 3.76 -14.14
CA TYR A 303 6.13 3.49 -14.36
C TYR A 303 6.37 2.26 -15.24
N GLU A 304 7.44 2.32 -16.04
CA GLU A 304 7.84 1.21 -16.91
C GLU A 304 9.14 0.52 -16.46
N LYS A 305 9.97 1.26 -15.70
CA LYS A 305 11.33 0.86 -15.34
C LYS A 305 11.56 1.04 -13.85
N PRO A 306 12.53 0.30 -13.27
CA PRO A 306 12.97 0.56 -11.91
C PRO A 306 13.35 2.03 -11.72
N SER A 307 13.04 2.57 -10.54
CA SER A 307 13.11 4.01 -10.28
C SER A 307 13.52 4.28 -8.82
N PRO A 308 14.28 5.35 -8.54
CA PRO A 308 14.66 5.72 -7.18
C PRO A 308 13.51 6.39 -6.40
N PHE A 309 12.38 6.62 -7.08
CA PHE A 309 11.15 7.16 -6.51
C PHE A 309 10.18 6.05 -6.10
N ILE A 310 10.46 4.80 -6.44
CA ILE A 310 9.51 3.69 -6.34
C ILE A 310 10.13 2.57 -5.52
N GLY A 311 9.45 2.22 -4.42
CA GLY A 311 9.70 1.04 -3.60
C GLY A 311 8.42 0.21 -3.51
N PHE A 312 8.24 -0.49 -2.40
CA PHE A 312 7.02 -1.25 -2.14
C PHE A 312 6.90 -1.58 -0.66
N ARG A 313 5.69 -2.01 -0.27
CA ARG A 313 5.43 -2.65 1.01
C ARG A 313 4.70 -3.97 0.77
N ILE A 314 4.62 -4.80 1.80
CA ILE A 314 4.09 -6.16 1.70
C ILE A 314 2.86 -6.32 2.57
N ILE A 315 1.94 -7.16 2.12
CA ILE A 315 0.84 -7.64 2.94
C ILE A 315 0.92 -9.15 3.13
N MET A 316 0.34 -9.62 4.23
CA MET A 316 0.21 -11.03 4.56
C MET A 316 -1.26 -11.39 4.78
N THR A 317 -1.71 -12.45 4.11
CA THR A 317 -2.99 -13.11 4.38
C THR A 317 -2.75 -14.51 4.94
N VAL A 318 -3.72 -15.01 5.70
CA VAL A 318 -3.67 -16.36 6.29
C VAL A 318 -4.77 -17.20 5.65
N GLU A 319 -4.39 -18.29 5.02
CA GLU A 319 -5.30 -19.35 4.57
C GLU A 319 -5.24 -20.50 5.57
N THR A 320 -6.37 -20.91 6.12
CA THR A 320 -6.42 -22.10 6.98
C THR A 320 -6.79 -23.28 6.11
N CYS A 321 -5.94 -24.31 6.11
CA CYS A 321 -6.27 -25.56 5.46
C CYS A 321 -7.34 -26.25 6.31
N MET A 322 -8.61 -26.19 5.88
CA MET A 322 -9.63 -27.05 6.47
C MET A 322 -9.31 -28.48 6.04
N ILE A 323 -8.68 -29.25 6.92
CA ILE A 323 -8.63 -30.70 6.77
C ILE A 323 -10.08 -31.16 6.89
N ASN A 324 -10.69 -31.51 5.76
CA ASN A 324 -11.95 -32.25 5.76
C ASN A 324 -11.63 -33.63 6.36
N LEU A 325 -11.86 -33.77 7.67
CA LEU A 325 -11.88 -35.05 8.38
C LEU A 325 -13.10 -35.87 7.98
#